data_AF-A0A3R5W010-F1
#
_entry.id   AF-A0A3R5W010-F1
#
_cell.length_a   1.000
_cell.length_b   1.000
_cell.length_c   1.000
_cell.angle_alpha   90.00
_cell.angle_beta   90.00
_cell.angle_gamma   90.00
#
_symmetry.space_group_name_H-M   'P 1'
#
loop_
_entity.id
_entity.type
_entity.pdbx_description
1 polymer ?
#
loop_
_entity_poly.entity_id
_entity_poly.type
_entity_poly.pdbx_seq_one_letter_code
_entity_poly.pdbx_strand_id
1 'polypeptide(L)'
;MVELYEKIKDCCELELTRRDHQLVKNVKQLIPDIMEFTNMILEPSNFDCDTDMYDTLKAHHMGIIQDLMDGMDNQDEVLVMDSLYGGLLEFISLFLEESE
;
A
#
# COMPACT_ATOMS: atom_id res chain seq x y z
N MET A 1 3.78 -10.23 -3.49
CA MET A 1 4.20 -9.30 -2.42
C MET A 1 5.46 -8.53 -2.79
N VAL A 2 6.61 -9.19 -3.02
CA VAL A 2 7.85 -8.51 -3.46
C VAL A 2 7.65 -7.64 -4.71
N GLU A 3 6.95 -8.14 -5.73
CA GLU A 3 6.72 -7.36 -6.95
C GLU A 3 5.88 -6.09 -6.71
N LEU A 4 4.83 -6.17 -5.89
CA LEU A 4 4.01 -5.01 -5.53
C LEU A 4 4.82 -4.00 -4.71
N TYR A 5 5.63 -4.49 -3.76
CA TYR A 5 6.52 -3.65 -2.96
C TYR A 5 7.46 -2.83 -3.86
N GLU A 6 8.18 -3.48 -4.79
CA GLU A 6 9.09 -2.79 -5.69
C GLU A 6 8.35 -1.81 -6.62
N LYS A 7 7.17 -2.17 -7.14
CA LYS A 7 6.36 -1.27 -7.97
C LYS A 7 5.93 0.01 -7.21
N ILE A 8 5.48 -0.11 -5.97
CA ILE A 8 5.10 1.04 -5.14
C ILE A 8 6.34 1.88 -4.82
N LYS A 9 7.43 1.23 -4.43
CA LYS A 9 8.69 1.89 -4.10
C LYS A 9 9.22 2.70 -5.29
N ASP A 10 9.30 2.10 -6.47
CA ASP A 10 9.70 2.78 -7.70
C ASP A 10 8.80 3.98 -8.00
N CYS A 11 7.48 3.84 -7.81
CA CYS A 11 6.54 4.94 -8.01
C CYS A 11 6.80 6.11 -7.06
N CYS A 12 7.04 5.84 -5.78
CA CYS A 12 7.37 6.84 -4.77
C CYS A 12 8.74 7.49 -5.04
N GLU A 13 9.76 6.71 -5.37
CA GLU A 13 11.10 7.22 -5.68
C GLU A 13 11.11 8.13 -6.91
N LEU A 14 10.32 7.81 -7.94
CA LEU A 14 10.17 8.66 -9.11
C LEU A 14 9.62 10.05 -8.74
N GLU A 15 8.61 10.11 -7.87
CA GLU A 15 8.05 11.39 -7.43
C GLU A 15 9.06 12.19 -6.59
N LEU A 16 9.73 11.54 -5.63
CA LEU A 16 10.71 12.21 -4.76
C LEU A 16 11.93 12.74 -5.52
N THR A 17 12.42 11.98 -6.48
CA THR A 17 13.69 12.28 -7.18
C THR A 17 13.49 13.15 -8.41
N ARG A 18 12.40 12.96 -9.15
CA ARG A 18 12.16 13.64 -10.43
C ARG A 18 11.13 14.76 -10.34
N ARG A 19 10.34 14.84 -9.27
CA ARG A 19 9.20 15.77 -9.11
C ARG A 19 8.30 15.74 -10.34
N ASP A 20 7.95 14.53 -10.75
CA ASP A 20 7.20 14.32 -11.98
C ASP A 20 5.77 14.88 -11.88
N HIS A 21 5.24 15.11 -10.65
CA HIS A 21 3.88 15.61 -10.41
C HIS A 21 2.83 14.80 -11.18
N GLN A 22 3.09 13.49 -11.27
CA GLN A 22 2.23 12.51 -11.92
C GLN A 22 1.92 11.36 -10.97
N LEU A 23 2.20 11.52 -9.67
CA LEU A 23 2.03 10.48 -8.66
C LEU A 23 0.64 9.83 -8.74
N VAL A 24 -0.43 10.63 -8.70
CA VAL A 24 -1.81 10.10 -8.75
C VAL A 24 -2.07 9.27 -10.02
N LYS A 25 -1.54 9.71 -11.16
CA LYS A 25 -1.68 9.00 -12.43
C LYS A 25 -0.90 7.69 -12.44
N ASN A 26 0.31 7.68 -11.91
CA ASN A 26 1.17 6.50 -11.85
C ASN A 26 0.57 5.46 -10.89
N VAL A 27 0.11 5.92 -9.72
CA VAL A 27 -0.53 5.10 -8.69
C VAL A 27 -1.82 4.47 -9.19
N LYS A 28 -2.59 5.17 -10.04
CA LYS A 28 -3.79 4.60 -10.67
C LYS A 28 -3.52 3.31 -11.46
N GLN A 29 -2.30 3.14 -11.99
CA GLN A 29 -1.90 1.93 -12.68
C GLN A 29 -1.61 0.77 -11.71
N LEU A 30 -1.29 1.07 -10.45
CA LEU A 30 -1.00 0.09 -9.40
C LEU A 30 -2.25 -0.39 -8.68
N ILE A 31 -3.39 0.31 -8.81
CA ILE A 31 -4.64 -0.03 -8.10
C ILE A 31 -5.07 -1.49 -8.27
N PRO A 32 -5.02 -2.10 -9.47
CA PRO A 32 -5.35 -3.53 -9.60
C PRO A 32 -4.48 -4.43 -8.70
N ASP A 33 -3.17 -4.19 -8.67
CA ASP A 33 -2.23 -4.97 -7.87
C ASP A 33 -2.45 -4.72 -6.36
N ILE A 34 -2.75 -3.47 -5.97
CA ILE A 34 -3.08 -3.10 -4.58
C ILE A 34 -4.40 -3.76 -4.14
N MET A 35 -5.39 -3.85 -5.02
CA MET A 35 -6.67 -4.51 -4.74
C MET A 35 -6.52 -6.03 -4.64
N GLU A 36 -5.68 -6.63 -5.48
CA GLU A 36 -5.35 -8.05 -5.35
C GLU A 36 -4.70 -8.36 -3.99
N PHE A 37 -3.73 -7.53 -3.58
CA PHE A 37 -3.14 -7.63 -2.25
C PHE A 37 -4.17 -7.41 -1.14
N THR A 38 -5.06 -6.42 -1.29
CA THR A 38 -6.13 -6.16 -0.32
C THR A 38 -7.05 -7.37 -0.14
N ASN A 39 -7.42 -8.06 -1.23
CA ASN A 39 -8.22 -9.27 -1.15
C ASN A 39 -7.49 -10.40 -0.38
N MET A 40 -6.17 -10.50 -0.52
CA MET A 40 -5.36 -11.44 0.26
C MET A 40 -5.41 -11.08 1.76
N ILE A 41 -5.29 -9.80 2.12
CA ILE A 41 -5.40 -9.34 3.51
C ILE A 41 -6.79 -9.60 4.11
N LEU A 42 -7.85 -9.48 3.31
CA LEU A 42 -9.23 -9.67 3.76
C LEU A 42 -9.65 -11.14 3.92
N GLU A 43 -8.82 -12.08 3.49
CA GLU A 43 -9.06 -13.51 3.60
C GLU A 43 -8.37 -14.07 4.87
N PRO A 44 -9.12 -14.39 5.94
CA PRO A 44 -8.53 -14.78 7.22
C PRO A 44 -7.69 -16.05 7.13
N SER A 45 -8.00 -16.95 6.18
CA SER A 45 -7.26 -18.20 6.00
C SER A 45 -5.81 -18.02 5.54
N ASN A 46 -5.43 -16.81 5.13
CA ASN A 46 -4.03 -16.47 4.81
C ASN A 46 -3.18 -16.16 6.05
N PHE A 47 -3.79 -16.08 7.24
CA PHE A 47 -3.11 -15.69 8.47
C PHE A 47 -3.25 -16.77 9.54
N ASP A 48 -2.12 -17.10 10.17
CA ASP A 48 -2.09 -17.97 11.35
C ASP A 48 -1.95 -17.11 12.61
N CYS A 49 -3.00 -16.35 12.93
CA CYS A 49 -3.07 -15.51 14.12
C CYS A 49 -4.47 -15.56 14.76
N ASP A 50 -4.60 -15.02 15.97
CA ASP A 50 -5.89 -14.90 16.62
C ASP A 50 -6.78 -13.82 15.99
N THR A 51 -8.08 -13.89 16.29
CA THR A 51 -9.09 -12.99 15.71
C THR A 51 -8.83 -11.52 16.02
N ASP A 52 -8.39 -11.20 17.25
CA ASP A 52 -8.18 -9.81 17.67
C ASP A 52 -6.99 -9.20 16.92
N MET A 53 -5.93 -10.00 16.73
CA MET A 53 -4.76 -9.62 15.94
C MET A 53 -5.10 -9.48 14.45
N TYR A 54 -5.87 -10.42 13.90
CA TYR A 54 -6.33 -10.34 12.51
C TYR A 54 -7.20 -9.10 12.27
N ASP A 55 -8.17 -8.83 13.15
CA ASP A 55 -9.05 -7.66 13.03
C ASP A 55 -8.26 -6.34 13.13
N THR A 56 -7.23 -6.29 13.98
CA THR A 56 -6.31 -5.15 14.08
C THR A 56 -5.53 -4.94 12.78
N LEU A 57 -4.95 -6.01 12.24
CA LEU A 57 -4.16 -5.99 11.00
C LEU A 57 -5.01 -5.55 9.80
N LYS A 58 -6.21 -6.12 9.70
CA LYS A 58 -7.20 -5.74 8.69
C LYS A 58 -7.64 -4.29 8.83
N ALA A 59 -7.95 -3.82 10.03
CA ALA A 59 -8.37 -2.45 10.26
C ALA A 59 -7.27 -1.45 9.88
N HIS A 60 -6.01 -1.76 10.21
CA HIS A 60 -4.86 -0.96 9.83
C HIS A 60 -4.69 -0.86 8.31
N HIS A 61 -4.73 -2.00 7.60
CA HIS A 61 -4.67 -2.03 6.13
C HIS A 61 -5.80 -1.23 5.50
N MET A 62 -7.04 -1.40 5.98
CA MET A 62 -8.19 -0.68 5.44
C MET A 62 -8.09 0.83 5.67
N GLY A 63 -7.46 1.28 6.76
CA GLY A 63 -7.15 2.70 6.99
C GLY A 63 -6.23 3.26 5.91
N ILE A 64 -5.13 2.55 5.62
CA ILE A 64 -4.17 2.92 4.57
C ILE A 64 -4.85 3.01 3.19
N ILE A 65 -5.70 2.02 2.86
CA ILE A 65 -6.43 2.01 1.60
C ILE A 65 -7.44 3.17 1.52
N GLN A 66 -8.12 3.50 2.61
CA GLN A 66 -9.03 4.63 2.65
C GLN A 66 -8.30 5.95 2.39
N ASP A 67 -7.18 6.20 3.08
CA ASP A 67 -6.37 7.40 2.90
C ASP A 67 -5.82 7.51 1.46
N LEU A 68 -5.38 6.37 0.89
CA LEU A 68 -4.95 6.31 -0.51
C LEU A 68 -6.06 6.72 -1.48
N MET A 69 -7.26 6.16 -1.32
CA MET A 69 -8.39 6.45 -2.19
C MET A 69 -8.85 7.91 -2.05
N ASP A 70 -8.91 8.42 -0.82
CA ASP A 70 -9.26 9.82 -0.54
C ASP A 70 -8.22 10.77 -1.15
N GLY A 71 -6.93 10.45 -1.06
CA GLY A 71 -5.87 11.20 -1.71
C GLY A 71 -6.00 11.21 -3.23
N MET A 72 -6.29 10.06 -3.83
CA MET A 72 -6.47 9.94 -5.28
C MET A 72 -7.68 10.72 -5.79
N ASP A 73 -8.82 10.62 -5.11
CA ASP A 73 -10.05 11.31 -5.49
C ASP A 73 -9.92 12.83 -5.40
N ASN A 74 -9.18 13.32 -4.40
CA ASN A 74 -8.92 14.74 -4.21
C ASN A 74 -7.69 15.27 -4.96
N GLN A 75 -6.96 14.40 -5.69
CA GLN A 75 -5.67 14.74 -6.32
C GLN A 75 -4.63 15.27 -5.30
N ASP A 76 -4.70 14.80 -4.05
CA ASP A 76 -3.77 15.16 -2.98
C ASP A 76 -2.53 14.26 -3.05
N GLU A 77 -1.50 14.74 -3.75
CA GLU A 77 -0.23 14.01 -3.89
C GLU A 77 0.47 13.77 -2.55
N VAL A 78 0.27 14.62 -1.54
CA VAL A 78 0.90 14.45 -0.23
C VAL A 78 0.26 13.28 0.50
N LEU A 79 -1.08 13.22 0.52
CA LEU A 79 -1.80 12.11 1.15
C LEU A 79 -1.57 10.79 0.41
N VAL A 80 -1.52 10.82 -0.94
CA VAL A 80 -1.17 9.62 -1.73
C VAL A 80 0.25 9.15 -1.40
N MET A 81 1.19 10.07 -1.28
CA MET A 81 2.57 9.73 -0.95
C MET A 81 2.70 9.14 0.45
N ASP A 82 2.03 9.74 1.44
CA ASP A 82 2.01 9.24 2.82
C ASP A 82 1.40 7.84 2.90
N SER A 83 0.25 7.65 2.24
CA SER A 83 -0.46 6.36 2.20
C SER A 83 0.37 5.25 1.54
N LEU A 84 1.18 5.57 0.54
CA LEU A 84 2.03 4.58 -0.13
C LEU A 84 3.33 4.33 0.61
N TYR A 85 4.09 5.38 0.90
CA TYR A 85 5.44 5.25 1.43
C TYR A 85 5.45 4.97 2.94
N GLY A 86 4.66 5.73 3.72
CA GLY A 86 4.54 5.54 5.17
C GLY A 86 3.46 4.53 5.56
N GLY A 87 2.50 4.25 4.68
CA GLY A 87 1.46 3.25 4.92
C GLY A 87 1.79 1.90 4.28
N LEU A 88 1.52 1.79 2.98
CA LEU A 88 1.43 0.51 2.29
C LEU A 88 2.78 -0.21 2.14
N LEU A 89 3.89 0.51 1.90
CA LEU A 89 5.22 -0.09 1.86
C LEU A 89 5.63 -0.65 3.23
N GLU A 90 5.44 0.13 4.29
CA GLU A 90 5.71 -0.31 5.66
C GLU A 90 4.85 -1.54 6.00
N PHE A 91 3.57 -1.51 5.66
CA PHE A 91 2.67 -2.64 5.87
C PHE A 91 3.09 -3.89 5.09
N ILE A 92 3.41 -3.78 3.79
CA ILE A 92 3.85 -4.91 2.98
C ILE A 92 5.17 -5.49 3.51
N SER A 93 6.06 -4.64 4.03
CA SER A 93 7.35 -5.08 4.57
C SER A 93 7.24 -6.03 5.76
N LEU A 94 6.12 -5.99 6.50
CA LEU A 94 5.83 -6.94 7.58
C LEU A 94 5.72 -8.40 7.09
N PHE A 95 5.46 -8.60 5.80
CA PHE A 95 5.28 -9.93 5.17
C PHE A 95 6.43 -10.31 4.25
N LEU A 96 7.40 -9.42 4.06
CA LEU A 96 8.62 -9.76 3.35
C LEU A 96 9.55 -10.43 4.36
N GLU A 97 10.02 -11.64 4.06
CA GLU A 97 11.08 -12.26 4.87
C GLU A 97 12.27 -11.29 4.91
N GLU A 98 12.84 -11.07 6.11
CA GLU A 98 14.18 -10.46 6.19
C GLU A 98 15.09 -11.35 5.34
N SER A 99 15.59 -10.80 4.23
CA SER A 99 16.64 -11.47 3.48
C SER A 99 17.86 -11.53 4.40
N GLU A 100 18.08 -12.68 5.06
CA GLU A 100 19.34 -13.01 5.72
C GLU A 100 20.53 -12.95 4.74
#